data_AF-A0A7Z9XCX9-F1
#
_entry.id   AF-A0A7Z9XCX9-F1
#
_cell.length_a   1.000
_cell.length_b   1.000
_cell.length_c   1.000
_cell.angle_alpha   90.00
_cell.angle_beta   90.00
_cell.angle_gamma   90.00
#
_symmetry.space_group_name_H-M   'P 1'
#
loop_
_entity.id
_entity.type
_entity.pdbx_description
1 polymer ?
#
loop_
_entity_poly.entity_id
_entity_poly.type
_entity_poly.pdbx_seq_one_letter_code
_entity_poly.pdbx_strand_id
1 'polypeptide(L)' 'MKLVFVCPKENRTFETDDFIVIEDNGIRIGEGGDKIWDAKVEPTSACPFCGRKHVFCVSELPCPFT' A
#
# COMPACT_ATOMS: atom_id res chain seq x y z
N MET A 1 7.14 -7.16 -6.94
CA MET A 1 6.57 -7.45 -5.61
C MET A 1 5.15 -6.91 -5.63
N LYS A 2 4.14 -7.70 -5.26
CA LYS A 2 2.76 -7.22 -5.22
C LYS A 2 2.46 -6.68 -3.82
N LEU A 3 1.80 -5.53 -3.75
CA LEU A 3 1.26 -4.99 -2.51
C LEU A 3 -0.24 -5.25 -2.46
N VAL A 4 -0.76 -5.48 -1.27
CA VAL A 4 -2.20 -5.62 -1.03
C VAL A 4 -2.76 -4.24 -0.72
N PHE A 5 -3.72 -3.79 -1.53
CA PHE A 5 -4.40 -2.51 -1.36
C PHE A 5 -5.84 -2.74 -0.92
N VAL A 6 -6.38 -1.85 -0.09
CA VAL A 6 -7.78 -1.87 0.35
C VAL A 6 -8.49 -0.65 -0.20
N CYS A 7 -9.52 -0.83 -1.04
CA CYS A 7 -10.30 0.32 -1.52
C CYS A 7 -11.06 0.98 -0.35
N PRO A 8 -10.83 2.27 -0.05
CA PRO A 8 -11.48 2.96 1.08
C PRO A 8 -12.96 3.26 0.85
N LYS A 9 -13.49 3.02 -0.36
CA LYS A 9 -14.90 3.23 -0.70
C LYS A 9 -15.71 1.95 -0.59
N GLU A 10 -15.24 0.89 -1.22
CA GLU A 10 -15.94 -0.39 -1.28
C GLU A 10 -15.46 -1.38 -0.20
N ASN A 11 -14.40 -1.04 0.54
CA ASN A 11 -13.76 -1.89 1.53
C ASN A 11 -13.35 -3.28 0.99
N ARG A 12 -12.92 -3.31 -0.28
CA ARG A 12 -12.48 -4.52 -1.00
C ARG A 12 -10.98 -4.50 -1.26
N THR A 13 -10.33 -5.64 -1.11
CA THR A 13 -8.89 -5.81 -1.35
C THR A 13 -8.60 -6.11 -2.81
N PHE A 14 -7.46 -5.60 -3.30
CA PHE A 14 -6.88 -5.98 -4.58
C PHE A 14 -5.36 -5.96 -4.47
N GLU A 15 -4.70 -6.77 -5.29
CA GLU A 15 -3.25 -6.87 -5.31
C GLU A 15 -2.71 -6.35 -6.64
N THR A 16 -1.66 -5.53 -6.58
CA THR A 16 -0.95 -5.11 -7.78
C THR A 16 0.52 -4.82 -7.48
N ASP A 17 1.37 -5.03 -8.47
CA ASP A 17 2.77 -4.57 -8.52
C ASP A 17 2.93 -3.28 -9.33
N ASP A 18 1.85 -2.80 -9.94
CA ASP A 18 1.81 -1.60 -10.77
C ASP A 18 1.46 -0.37 -9.92
N PHE A 19 2.47 0.13 -9.21
CA PHE A 19 2.39 1.32 -8.37
C PHE A 19 3.69 2.12 -8.45
N ILE A 20 3.59 3.41 -8.14
CA ILE A 20 4.73 4.31 -7.99
C ILE A 20 4.90 4.70 -6.52
N VAL A 21 6.16 4.86 -6.10
CA VAL A 21 6.49 5.43 -4.80
C VAL A 21 6.52 6.95 -4.96
N ILE A 22 5.66 7.64 -4.20
CA ILE A 22 5.56 9.12 -4.26
C ILE A 22 6.25 9.79 -3.07
N GLU A 23 6.46 9.05 -1.98
CA GLU A 23 7.18 9.50 -0.79
C GLU A 23 7.89 8.28 -0.19
N ASP A 24 9.17 8.41 0.13
CA ASP A 24 9.97 7.34 0.75
C ASP A 24 10.78 7.91 1.91
N ASN A 25 10.35 7.61 3.14
CA ASN A 25 11.06 7.97 4.37
C ASN A 25 11.99 6.85 4.84
N GLY A 26 12.15 5.79 4.04
CA GLY A 26 13.01 4.64 4.34
C GLY A 26 12.34 3.62 5.26
N ILE A 27 13.17 2.80 5.92
CA ILE A 27 12.70 1.75 6.83
C ILE A 27 12.83 2.24 8.27
N ARG A 28 11.71 2.24 9.00
CA ARG A 28 11.70 2.45 10.46
C ARG A 28 11.50 1.13 11.19
N ILE A 29 12.00 1.06 12.41
CA ILE A 29 11.78 -0.09 13.29
C ILE A 29 10.51 0.18 14.10
N GLY A 30 9.51 -0.69 13.96
CA GLY A 30 8.28 -0.67 14.74
C GLY A 30 8.54 -1.03 16.21
N GLU A 31 7.55 -0.80 17.07
CA GLU A 31 7.65 -1.09 18.51
C GLU A 31 7.91 -2.58 18.80
N GLY A 32 7.52 -3.48 17.88
CA GLY A 32 7.77 -4.91 17.98
C GLY A 32 9.13 -5.38 17.43
N GLY A 33 9.98 -4.46 16.96
CA GLY A 33 11.23 -4.77 16.28
C GLY A 33 11.07 -5.15 14.80
N ASP A 34 9.85 -5.06 14.28
CA ASP A 34 9.52 -5.25 12.88
C ASP A 34 10.05 -4.10 12.00
N LYS A 35 10.46 -4.42 10.77
CA LYS A 35 10.91 -3.43 9.80
C LYS A 35 9.72 -2.93 9.00
N ILE A 36 9.33 -1.69 9.22
CA ILE A 36 8.23 -1.03 8.54
C ILE A 36 8.82 -0.13 7.46
N TRP A 37 8.41 -0.35 6.22
CA TRP A 37 8.71 0.59 5.14
C TRP A 37 7.78 1.80 5.25
N ASP A 38 8.34 2.95 5.62
CA ASP A 38 7.62 4.21 5.79
C ASP A 38 7.59 4.97 4.46
N ALA A 39 6.69 4.54 3.58
CA ALA A 39 6.54 5.12 2.24
C ALA A 39 5.07 5.30 1.89
N LYS A 40 4.81 6.21 0.94
CA LYS A 40 3.51 6.35 0.27
C LYS A 40 3.61 5.90 -1.17
N VAL A 41 2.63 5.13 -1.59
CA VAL A 41 2.52 4.59 -2.94
C VAL A 41 1.18 4.94 -3.57
N GLU A 42 1.18 5.12 -4.88
CA GLU A 42 -0.04 5.28 -5.69
C GLU A 42 -0.05 4.19 -6.77
N PRO A 43 -1.10 3.35 -6.86
CA PRO A 43 -1.31 2.49 -8.02
C PRO A 43 -1.42 3.33 -9.30
N THR A 44 -0.67 2.96 -10.34
CA THR A 44 -0.66 3.73 -11.60
C THR A 44 -2.04 3.73 -12.27
N SER A 45 -2.73 2.59 -12.15
CA SER A 45 -4.10 2.35 -12.59
C SER A 45 -5.13 2.76 -11.53
N ALA A 46 -6.31 3.17 -11.98
CA ALA A 46 -7.43 3.46 -11.09
C ALA A 46 -7.86 2.21 -10.30
N CYS A 47 -8.38 2.41 -9.09
CA CYS A 47 -8.92 1.34 -8.27
C CYS A 47 -9.98 0.54 -9.04
N PRO A 48 -9.87 -0.80 -9.11
CA PRO A 48 -10.78 -1.63 -9.89
C PRO A 48 -12.21 -1.66 -9.33
N PHE A 49 -12.42 -1.19 -8.10
CA PHE A 49 -13.74 -1.22 -7.45
C PHE A 49 -14.48 0.11 -7.53
N CYS A 50 -13.80 1.24 -7.27
CA CYS A 50 -14.45 2.55 -7.24
C CYS A 50 -14.03 3.49 -8.38
N GLY A 51 -13.08 3.07 -9.23
CA GLY A 51 -12.60 3.84 -10.38
C GLY A 51 -11.74 5.06 -10.04
N ARG A 52 -11.38 5.28 -8.77
CA ARG A 52 -10.56 6.43 -8.33
C ARG A 52 -9.12 6.03 -8.09
N LYS A 53 -8.20 6.99 -8.22
CA LYS A 53 -6.82 6.84 -7.75
C LYS A 53 -6.75 7.09 -6.24
N HIS A 54 -5.91 6.30 -5.57
CA HIS A 54 -5.75 6.34 -4.12
C HIS A 54 -4.25 6.33 -3.79
N VAL A 55 -3.90 7.11 -2.78
CA VAL A 55 -2.57 7.08 -2.15
C VAL A 55 -2.67 6.22 -0.91
N PHE A 56 -1.69 5.35 -0.72
CA PHE A 56 -1.63 4.42 0.40
C PHE A 56 -0.30 4.56 1.14
N CYS A 57 -0.36 4.58 2.47
CA CYS A 57 0.82 4.39 3.30
C CYS A 57 1.16 2.89 3.34
N VAL A 58 2.37 2.52 2.95
CA VAL A 58 2.81 1.13 2.92
C VAL A 58 2.73 0.48 4.30
N SER A 59 2.98 1.25 5.37
CA SER A 59 2.84 0.78 6.76
C SER A 59 1.42 0.39 7.16
N GLU A 60 0.40 0.86 6.43
CA GLU A 60 -1.01 0.53 6.68
C GLU A 60 -1.49 -0.62 5.77
N LEU A 61 -0.65 -1.05 4.82
CA LEU A 61 -1.01 -2.14 3.93
C LEU A 61 -0.87 -3.49 4.65
N PRO A 62 -1.77 -4.45 4.38
CA PRO A 62 -1.63 -5.81 4.88
C PRO A 62 -0.31 -6.42 4.42
N CYS A 63 0.42 -7.08 5.33
CA CYS A 63 1.58 -7.88 4.97
C CYS A 63 1.09 -9.12 4.18
N PRO A 64 1.54 -9.33 2.93
CA PRO A 64 1.12 -10.50 2.13
C PRO A 64 1.75 -11.82 2.60
N PHE A 65 2.72 -11.77 3.53
CA PHE A 65 3.39 -12.94 4.09
C PHE A 65 2.94 -13.12 5.55
N THR A 66 1.80 -13.78 5.74
CA THR A 66 1.42 -14.40 7.02
C THR A 66 2.01 -15.80 7.14
#